data_AF-A0A7S3R440-F1
#
_entry.id   AF-A0A7S3R440-F1
#
_cell.length_a   1.000
_cell.length_b   1.000
_cell.length_c   1.000
_cell.angle_alpha   90.00
_cell.angle_beta   90.00
_cell.angle_gamma   90.00
#
_symmetry.space_group_name_H-M   'P 1'
#
loop_
_entity.id
_entity.type
_entity.pdbx_description
1 polymer ?
#
loop_
_entity_poly.entity_id
_entity_poly.type
_entity_poly.pdbx_seq_one_letter_code
_entity_poly.pdbx_strand_id
1 'polypeptide(L)'
;MSKQPSCTIEEIKEPDPKDYEPALGRLLDAHDGDVSKLLATVFGYLQKRTNFFKEGDSQKRVLEAYRQVAGPTPKPAPAPQPAPPPPAAPTPAPEPPRPSPPDSTAASSTPQASTSQQPQPAKHEPEGEEEEESKGLKPTAGRGYDYGHYSWSQTLPEVNVSVPVPPGIRAKMMDVVISKTKLKVGVKGQPPIIEGELSEPVKTEDCLWNFEGGVVDITLQKQDGMHWWSSVIKGDPPIDVHKVEPENSKLGDLDPETRQTVEKMMFDQRQKAMGLPTSEEQQKQDALKKFMQAHPHMDFSQAKIM
;
A
#
# COMPACT_ATOMS: atom_id res chain seq x y z
N MET A 1 15.50 -2.61 -82.35
CA MET A 1 15.64 -3.69 -81.35
C MET A 1 15.76 -3.03 -79.99
N SER A 2 14.64 -2.87 -79.29
CA SER A 2 14.57 -2.21 -77.98
C SER A 2 15.13 -3.14 -76.91
N LYS A 3 16.12 -2.67 -76.13
CA LYS A 3 16.56 -3.33 -74.89
C LYS A 3 15.45 -3.15 -73.85
N GLN A 4 14.83 -4.25 -73.41
CA GLN A 4 14.07 -4.26 -72.17
C GLN A 4 15.05 -4.15 -70.98
N PRO A 5 14.80 -3.27 -69.99
CA PRO A 5 15.52 -3.34 -68.73
C PRO A 5 15.02 -4.57 -67.94
N SER A 6 15.94 -5.49 -67.64
CA SER A 6 15.70 -6.59 -66.73
C SER A 6 15.45 -6.02 -65.33
N CYS A 7 14.18 -6.01 -64.90
CA CYS A 7 13.81 -5.75 -63.53
C CYS A 7 14.10 -7.02 -62.73
N THR A 8 15.23 -7.04 -62.02
CA THR A 8 15.51 -8.09 -61.03
C THR A 8 14.75 -7.71 -59.77
N ILE A 9 13.68 -8.44 -59.48
CA ILE A 9 13.02 -8.36 -58.18
C ILE A 9 13.94 -9.09 -57.22
N GLU A 10 14.75 -8.34 -56.46
CA GLU A 10 15.39 -8.91 -55.28
C GLU A 10 14.30 -9.24 -54.27
N GLU A 11 14.15 -10.53 -54.00
CA GLU A 11 13.29 -11.05 -52.95
C GLU A 11 13.79 -10.47 -51.63
N ILE A 12 13.06 -9.50 -51.08
CA ILE A 12 13.34 -8.94 -49.76
C ILE A 12 13.05 -10.06 -48.76
N LYS A 13 14.09 -10.84 -48.45
CA LYS A 13 14.03 -11.85 -47.40
C LYS A 13 13.69 -11.11 -46.10
N GLU A 14 12.50 -11.39 -45.55
CA GLU A 14 12.13 -10.87 -44.24
C GLU A 14 13.19 -11.31 -43.23
N PRO A 15 13.85 -10.38 -42.54
CA PRO A 15 14.92 -10.71 -41.61
C PRO A 15 14.35 -11.54 -40.45
N ASP A 16 14.97 -12.69 -40.19
CA ASP A 16 14.55 -13.59 -39.15
C ASP A 16 14.78 -12.91 -37.78
N PRO A 17 13.89 -13.09 -36.78
CA PRO A 17 14.08 -12.50 -35.44
C PRO A 17 15.44 -12.80 -34.80
N LYS A 18 16.06 -13.92 -35.19
CA LYS A 18 17.37 -14.39 -34.73
C LYS A 18 18.53 -13.54 -35.27
N ASP A 19 18.34 -12.85 -36.39
CA ASP A 19 19.37 -11.98 -36.98
C ASP A 19 19.65 -10.75 -36.09
N TYR A 20 18.73 -10.42 -35.18
CA TYR A 20 18.85 -9.30 -34.24
C TYR A 20 19.49 -9.68 -32.91
N GLU A 21 19.63 -10.97 -32.57
CA GLU A 21 20.22 -11.42 -31.30
C GLU A 21 21.64 -10.88 -31.06
N PRO A 22 22.56 -10.86 -32.06
CA PRO A 22 23.91 -10.34 -31.84
C PRO A 22 23.92 -8.83 -31.57
N ALA A 23 22.99 -8.07 -32.16
CA ALA A 23 22.88 -6.63 -31.93
C ALA A 23 22.27 -6.33 -30.56
N LEU A 24 21.26 -7.10 -30.15
CA LEU A 24 20.63 -7.01 -28.83
C LEU A 24 21.60 -7.42 -27.71
N GLY A 25 22.42 -8.46 -27.93
CA GLY A 25 23.46 -8.89 -27.00
C GLY A 25 24.49 -7.79 -26.75
N ARG A 26 25.00 -7.15 -27.81
CA ARG A 26 25.92 -6.00 -27.67
C ARG A 26 25.31 -4.83 -26.91
N LEU A 27 24.01 -4.58 -27.11
CA LEU A 27 23.31 -3.51 -26.41
C LEU A 27 23.11 -3.85 -24.93
N LEU A 28 22.82 -5.11 -24.61
CA LEU A 28 22.73 -5.60 -23.23
C LEU A 28 24.09 -5.49 -22.51
N ASP A 29 25.18 -5.88 -23.18
CA ASP A 29 26.55 -5.76 -22.65
C ASP A 29 26.93 -4.30 -22.42
N ALA A 30 26.55 -3.39 -23.32
CA ALA A 30 26.78 -1.94 -23.17
C ALA A 30 26.03 -1.30 -21.99
N HIS A 31 25.01 -1.97 -21.47
CA HIS A 31 24.27 -1.58 -20.28
C HIS A 31 24.65 -2.40 -19.03
N ASP A 32 25.82 -3.04 -19.03
CA ASP A 32 26.33 -3.89 -17.93
C ASP A 32 25.37 -5.04 -17.56
N GLY A 33 24.58 -5.54 -18.51
CA GLY A 33 23.56 -6.57 -18.26
C GLY A 33 22.32 -6.06 -17.53
N ASP A 34 22.20 -4.75 -17.30
CA ASP A 34 21.04 -4.14 -16.66
C ASP A 34 19.86 -4.03 -17.64
N VAL A 35 18.92 -4.95 -17.50
CA VAL A 35 17.71 -5.04 -18.34
C VAL A 35 16.85 -3.78 -18.21
N SER A 36 16.81 -3.14 -17.05
CA SER A 36 15.99 -1.93 -16.84
C SER A 36 16.55 -0.74 -17.63
N LYS A 37 17.88 -0.58 -17.63
CA LYS A 37 18.55 0.45 -18.43
C LYS A 37 18.48 0.17 -19.92
N LEU A 38 18.59 -1.09 -20.33
CA LEU A 38 18.38 -1.52 -21.70
C LEU A 38 16.97 -1.15 -22.19
N LEU A 39 15.93 -1.51 -21.44
CA LEU A 39 14.55 -1.20 -21.77
C LEU A 39 14.30 0.31 -21.83
N ALA A 40 14.85 1.09 -20.88
CA ALA A 40 14.77 2.54 -20.91
C ALA A 40 15.41 3.14 -22.17
N THR A 41 16.53 2.58 -22.63
CA THR A 41 17.22 3.03 -23.86
C THR A 41 16.41 2.69 -25.11
N VAL A 42 15.82 1.50 -25.18
CA VAL A 42 14.91 1.09 -26.27
C VAL A 42 13.65 1.95 -26.30
N PHE A 43 13.01 2.19 -25.15
CA PHE A 43 11.85 3.07 -25.05
C PHE A 43 12.19 4.52 -25.39
N GLY A 44 13.35 5.02 -24.97
CA GLY A 44 13.83 6.35 -25.37
C GLY A 44 14.07 6.47 -26.88
N TYR A 45 14.56 5.40 -27.53
CA TYR A 45 14.67 5.35 -28.98
C TYR A 45 13.30 5.35 -29.66
N LEU A 46 12.37 4.52 -29.18
CA LEU A 46 11.00 4.47 -29.70
C LEU A 46 10.29 5.82 -29.56
N GLN A 47 10.46 6.52 -28.44
CA GLN A 47 9.89 7.86 -28.23
C GLN A 47 10.41 8.90 -29.24
N LYS A 48 11.69 8.81 -29.63
CA LYS A 48 12.32 9.77 -30.56
C LYS A 48 12.08 9.46 -32.03
N ARG A 49 11.94 8.18 -32.38
CA ARG A 49 11.85 7.72 -33.78
C ARG A 49 10.45 7.31 -34.20
N THR A 50 9.51 7.15 -33.27
CA THR A 50 8.15 6.69 -33.53
C THR A 50 7.12 7.49 -32.73
N ASN A 51 5.85 7.38 -33.10
CA ASN A 51 4.74 7.94 -32.31
C ASN A 51 4.23 6.98 -31.22
N PHE A 52 5.02 5.96 -30.87
CA PHE A 52 4.60 4.89 -29.96
C PHE A 52 3.95 5.41 -28.67
N PHE A 53 4.55 6.39 -28.01
CA PHE A 53 4.04 6.95 -26.73
C PHE A 53 2.96 8.04 -26.88
N LYS A 54 2.61 8.45 -28.11
CA LYS A 54 1.57 9.46 -28.34
C LYS A 54 0.19 8.83 -28.53
N GLU A 55 0.16 7.57 -28.92
CA GLU A 55 -1.05 6.74 -28.93
C GLU A 55 -1.24 6.23 -27.50
N GLY A 56 -2.35 6.60 -26.84
CA GLY A 56 -2.63 6.30 -25.42
C GLY A 56 -2.71 4.80 -25.05
N ASP A 57 -2.36 3.90 -25.98
CA ASP A 57 -2.33 2.44 -25.82
C ASP A 57 -0.91 1.84 -25.76
N SER A 58 0.13 2.69 -25.73
CA SER A 58 1.54 2.27 -25.66
C SER A 58 1.82 1.27 -24.54
N GLN A 59 1.31 1.53 -23.33
CA GLN A 59 1.46 0.66 -22.16
C GLN A 59 0.82 -0.71 -22.36
N LYS A 60 -0.38 -0.76 -22.95
CA LYS A 60 -1.06 -2.04 -23.25
C LYS A 60 -0.29 -2.86 -24.27
N ARG A 61 0.30 -2.21 -25.29
CA ARG A 61 1.12 -2.89 -26.31
C ARG A 61 2.40 -3.48 -25.73
N VAL A 62 3.09 -2.77 -24.83
CA VAL A 62 4.27 -3.32 -24.13
C VAL A 62 3.87 -4.52 -23.27
N LEU A 63 2.76 -4.42 -22.53
CA LEU A 63 2.28 -5.49 -21.66
C LEU A 63 1.91 -6.76 -22.45
N GLU A 64 1.25 -6.59 -23.59
CA GLU A 64 0.89 -7.70 -24.48
C GLU A 64 2.14 -8.33 -25.12
N ALA A 65 3.12 -7.54 -25.56
CA ALA A 65 4.39 -8.05 -26.09
C ALA A 65 5.18 -8.84 -25.03
N TYR A 66 5.20 -8.36 -23.78
CA TYR A 66 5.79 -9.11 -22.66
C TYR A 66 5.11 -10.47 -22.47
N ARG A 67 3.77 -10.50 -22.49
CA ARG A 67 2.98 -11.73 -22.34
C ARG A 67 3.24 -12.75 -23.45
N GLN A 68 3.47 -12.29 -24.69
CA GLN A 68 3.80 -13.18 -25.81
C GLN A 68 5.13 -13.89 -25.63
N VAL A 69 6.12 -13.24 -25.00
CA VAL A 69 7.47 -13.81 -24.79
C VAL A 69 7.55 -14.61 -23.49
N ALA A 70 6.91 -14.13 -22.41
CA ALA A 70 6.91 -14.80 -21.11
C ALA A 70 6.01 -16.05 -21.06
N GLY A 71 5.16 -16.26 -22.08
CA GLY A 71 4.10 -17.27 -22.08
C GLY A 71 2.98 -16.96 -21.07
N PRO A 72 1.87 -17.72 -21.08
CA PRO A 72 0.92 -17.67 -19.97
C PRO A 72 1.64 -18.13 -18.71
N THR A 73 1.75 -17.24 -17.72
CA THR A 73 2.37 -17.56 -16.43
C THR A 73 1.76 -18.86 -15.88
N PRO A 74 2.56 -19.87 -15.51
CA PRO A 74 2.03 -20.98 -14.73
C PRO A 74 1.54 -20.39 -13.41
N LYS A 75 0.27 -20.65 -13.10
CA LYS A 75 -0.34 -20.43 -11.79
C LYS A 75 0.68 -20.88 -10.71
N PRO A 76 0.98 -20.06 -9.68
CA PRO A 76 1.90 -20.48 -8.63
C PRO A 76 1.43 -21.82 -8.06
N ALA A 77 2.30 -22.82 -8.10
CA ALA A 77 2.03 -24.14 -7.53
C ALA A 77 1.72 -23.94 -6.03
N PRO A 78 0.67 -24.59 -5.49
CA PRO A 78 0.38 -24.50 -4.07
C PRO A 78 1.57 -25.03 -3.27
N ALA A 79 2.04 -24.22 -2.32
CA ALA A 79 3.06 -24.62 -1.35
C ALA A 79 2.66 -25.92 -0.65
N PRO A 80 3.63 -26.78 -0.26
CA PRO A 80 3.34 -28.03 0.45
C PRO A 80 2.56 -27.73 1.73
N GLN A 81 1.35 -28.29 1.83
CA GLN A 81 0.44 -28.11 2.95
C GLN A 81 1.08 -28.64 4.25
N PRO A 82 1.04 -27.90 5.37
CA PRO A 82 1.40 -28.44 6.67
C PRO A 82 0.36 -29.51 7.08
N ALA A 83 0.85 -30.63 7.61
CA ALA A 83 0.02 -31.77 8.04
C ALA A 83 -1.05 -31.34 9.07
N PRO A 84 -2.25 -31.94 9.06
CA PRO A 84 -3.33 -31.57 9.97
C PRO A 84 -2.98 -31.92 11.44
N PRO A 85 -3.34 -31.06 12.41
CA PRO A 85 -3.16 -31.35 13.83
C PRO A 85 -4.18 -32.41 14.31
N PRO A 86 -3.85 -33.21 15.35
CA PRO A 86 -4.75 -34.21 15.89
C PRO A 86 -5.93 -33.56 16.65
N PRO A 87 -7.10 -34.23 16.70
CA PRO A 87 -8.32 -33.64 17.27
C PRO A 87 -8.26 -33.57 18.80
N ALA A 88 -8.56 -32.37 19.34
CA ALA A 88 -8.74 -32.13 20.77
C ALA A 88 -10.11 -32.61 21.26
N ALA A 89 -10.11 -33.25 22.43
CA ALA A 89 -11.27 -33.79 23.14
C ALA A 89 -12.16 -32.69 23.77
N PRO A 90 -13.43 -32.99 24.12
CA PRO A 90 -14.45 -31.98 24.38
C PRO A 90 -14.44 -31.44 25.82
N THR A 91 -14.83 -30.17 25.92
CA THR A 91 -15.13 -29.40 27.14
C THR A 91 -16.36 -29.96 27.89
N PRO A 92 -16.38 -29.97 29.24
CA PRO A 92 -17.61 -30.08 30.01
C PRO A 92 -18.21 -28.69 30.35
N ALA A 93 -19.54 -28.66 30.40
CA ALA A 93 -20.43 -27.51 30.64
C ALA A 93 -20.50 -27.07 32.13
N PRO A 94 -21.13 -25.92 32.46
CA PRO A 94 -21.03 -25.24 33.76
C PRO A 94 -22.16 -25.62 34.75
N GLU A 95 -21.88 -25.57 36.06
CA GLU A 95 -22.82 -25.81 37.16
C GLU A 95 -23.06 -24.52 37.99
N PRO A 96 -24.29 -24.24 38.52
CA PRO A 96 -24.68 -22.93 39.09
C PRO A 96 -24.49 -22.82 40.63
N PRO A 97 -24.65 -21.62 41.24
CA PRO A 97 -24.11 -21.30 42.56
C PRO A 97 -25.10 -21.42 43.73
N ARG A 98 -24.59 -21.59 44.96
CA ARG A 98 -25.30 -21.34 46.24
C ARG A 98 -24.35 -21.05 47.42
N PRO A 99 -24.83 -20.48 48.56
CA PRO A 99 -24.24 -19.30 49.20
C PRO A 99 -23.70 -19.53 50.62
N SER A 100 -23.06 -18.49 51.16
CA SER A 100 -22.49 -18.23 52.52
C SER A 100 -23.48 -18.48 53.71
N PRO A 101 -23.15 -18.32 55.03
CA PRO A 101 -22.00 -17.67 55.73
C PRO A 101 -21.61 -18.41 57.08
N PRO A 102 -21.18 -17.80 58.24
CA PRO A 102 -20.40 -16.59 58.60
C PRO A 102 -19.24 -16.80 59.63
N ASP A 103 -18.44 -15.73 59.85
CA ASP A 103 -17.69 -15.25 61.04
C ASP A 103 -16.89 -16.15 62.01
N SER A 104 -15.58 -15.84 62.17
CA SER A 104 -14.97 -15.45 63.47
C SER A 104 -13.45 -15.18 63.42
N THR A 105 -13.11 -13.90 63.67
CA THR A 105 -12.12 -13.39 64.64
C THR A 105 -10.71 -14.00 64.83
N ALA A 106 -9.74 -13.11 64.61
CA ALA A 106 -8.65 -12.70 65.53
C ALA A 106 -7.29 -13.45 65.59
N ALA A 107 -6.25 -12.61 65.50
CA ALA A 107 -4.97 -12.60 66.24
C ALA A 107 -3.78 -13.45 65.74
N SER A 108 -2.84 -12.71 65.13
CA SER A 108 -1.39 -12.64 65.42
C SER A 108 -0.64 -13.88 65.90
N SER A 109 0.42 -14.26 65.16
CA SER A 109 1.80 -14.28 65.68
C SER A 109 2.80 -14.73 64.62
N THR A 110 3.81 -13.89 64.38
CA THR A 110 5.13 -14.29 63.84
C THR A 110 6.07 -14.54 65.03
N PRO A 111 7.07 -15.43 64.92
CA PRO A 111 8.44 -14.92 64.90
C PRO A 111 9.40 -15.62 63.91
N GLN A 112 10.19 -14.78 63.23
CA GLN A 112 11.65 -14.81 62.97
C GLN A 112 12.45 -16.05 63.42
N ALA A 113 13.56 -16.49 62.82
CA ALA A 113 14.41 -16.03 61.72
C ALA A 113 15.57 -17.05 61.51
N SER A 114 16.25 -16.94 60.37
CA SER A 114 17.68 -17.23 60.07
C SER A 114 17.85 -18.24 58.91
N THR A 115 18.72 -18.10 57.91
CA THR A 115 19.35 -17.00 57.13
C THR A 115 20.47 -17.67 56.30
N SER A 116 20.68 -17.17 55.07
CA SER A 116 21.81 -17.38 54.13
C SER A 116 21.72 -18.60 53.21
N GLN A 117 21.81 -18.49 51.86
CA GLN A 117 22.67 -17.60 51.07
C GLN A 117 22.04 -17.14 49.71
N GLN A 118 22.02 -15.81 49.53
CA GLN A 118 22.34 -14.97 48.35
C GLN A 118 21.82 -15.26 46.91
N PRO A 119 21.03 -14.32 46.34
CA PRO A 119 20.97 -13.99 44.91
C PRO A 119 21.28 -12.50 44.62
N GLN A 120 22.09 -12.18 43.60
CA GLN A 120 22.23 -10.86 42.94
C GLN A 120 22.96 -11.01 41.57
N PRO A 121 22.91 -10.06 40.61
CA PRO A 121 21.74 -9.39 40.01
C PRO A 121 21.88 -9.09 38.48
N ALA A 122 20.74 -8.75 37.86
CA ALA A 122 20.51 -7.73 36.81
C ALA A 122 21.31 -7.65 35.48
N LYS A 123 20.55 -7.78 34.38
CA LYS A 123 20.50 -6.88 33.20
C LYS A 123 19.19 -7.18 32.44
N HIS A 124 18.05 -6.61 32.83
CA HIS A 124 17.45 -5.39 32.25
C HIS A 124 17.45 -5.38 30.71
N GLU A 125 16.46 -6.06 30.15
CA GLU A 125 15.80 -5.64 28.92
C GLU A 125 14.94 -4.42 29.27
N PRO A 126 15.02 -3.29 28.52
CA PRO A 126 14.04 -2.24 28.67
C PRO A 126 12.78 -2.66 27.92
N GLU A 127 11.87 -3.29 28.66
CA GLU A 127 10.44 -3.22 28.40
C GLU A 127 9.99 -1.80 28.79
N GLY A 128 9.40 -1.06 27.85
CA GLY A 128 8.87 0.27 28.14
C GLY A 128 8.86 1.21 26.94
N GLU A 129 7.98 0.94 25.98
CA GLU A 129 7.29 2.01 25.24
C GLU A 129 5.82 1.61 25.14
N GLU A 130 5.07 2.11 26.12
CA GLU A 130 3.63 2.40 26.14
C GLU A 130 2.83 1.75 24.99
N GLU A 131 2.17 0.63 25.28
CA GLU A 131 0.95 0.26 24.56
C GLU A 131 -0.10 1.32 24.87
N GLU A 132 -0.02 2.46 24.18
CA GLU A 132 -1.19 3.26 23.91
C GLU A 132 -2.20 2.31 23.28
N GLU A 133 -3.32 2.16 23.98
CA GLU A 133 -4.45 1.30 23.66
C GLU A 133 -5.04 1.67 22.28
N SER A 134 -4.35 1.29 21.20
CA SER A 134 -4.79 1.54 19.84
C SER A 134 -5.94 0.57 19.57
N LYS A 135 -7.17 1.03 19.76
CA LYS A 135 -8.44 0.33 19.54
C LYS A 135 -8.70 -0.01 18.05
N GLY A 136 -7.68 -0.38 17.29
CA GLY A 136 -7.76 -0.64 15.87
C GLY A 136 -6.76 -1.69 15.41
N LEU A 137 -7.17 -2.50 14.44
CA LEU A 137 -6.33 -3.51 13.81
C LEU A 137 -5.15 -2.85 13.07
N LYS A 138 -3.98 -3.49 13.09
CA LYS A 138 -2.80 -2.98 12.36
C LYS A 138 -3.05 -3.05 10.84
N PRO A 139 -2.96 -1.92 10.11
CA PRO A 139 -3.13 -1.93 8.67
C PRO A 139 -2.09 -2.78 7.94
N THR A 140 -2.46 -3.35 6.80
CA THR A 140 -1.52 -4.03 5.88
C THR A 140 -0.74 -3.01 5.05
N ALA A 141 0.25 -3.46 4.27
CA ALA A 141 0.99 -2.60 3.33
C ALA A 141 0.06 -1.90 2.30
N GLY A 142 -1.12 -2.48 2.04
CA GLY A 142 -2.16 -1.89 1.22
C GLY A 142 -3.07 -0.90 1.97
N ARG A 143 -2.73 -0.50 3.21
CA ARG A 143 -3.50 0.47 4.01
C ARG A 143 -4.91 0.02 4.37
N GLY A 144 -5.18 -1.28 4.24
CA GLY A 144 -6.43 -1.92 4.60
C GLY A 144 -6.18 -3.07 5.57
N TYR A 145 -6.95 -4.16 5.44
CA TYR A 145 -6.84 -5.32 6.33
C TYR A 145 -7.20 -6.63 5.61
N ASP A 146 -6.79 -7.75 6.19
CA ASP A 146 -7.16 -9.08 5.74
C ASP A 146 -7.99 -9.78 6.83
N TYR A 147 -9.29 -9.96 6.56
CA TYR A 147 -10.22 -10.65 7.46
C TYR A 147 -10.30 -12.17 7.17
N GLY A 148 -9.46 -12.70 6.30
CA GLY A 148 -9.42 -14.11 5.87
C GLY A 148 -10.52 -14.49 4.88
N HIS A 149 -11.75 -14.03 5.10
CA HIS A 149 -12.89 -14.25 4.19
C HIS A 149 -12.95 -13.21 3.06
N TYR A 150 -12.38 -12.03 3.29
CA TYR A 150 -12.00 -11.07 2.26
C TYR A 150 -10.84 -10.22 2.77
N SER A 151 -10.08 -9.66 1.83
CA SER A 151 -9.05 -8.68 2.11
C SER A 151 -9.37 -7.39 1.40
N TRP A 152 -8.84 -6.28 1.89
CA TRP A 152 -9.01 -5.00 1.25
C TRP A 152 -7.79 -4.13 1.42
N SER A 153 -7.63 -3.22 0.49
CA SER A 153 -6.61 -2.20 0.45
C SER A 153 -7.25 -0.89 -0.01
N GLN A 154 -6.56 0.22 0.20
CA GLN A 154 -7.08 1.52 -0.19
C GLN A 154 -5.97 2.49 -0.55
N THR A 155 -6.36 3.44 -1.38
CA THR A 155 -5.66 4.69 -1.67
C THR A 155 -6.52 5.85 -1.16
N LEU A 156 -6.06 7.09 -1.34
CA LEU A 156 -6.89 8.27 -1.06
C LEU A 156 -8.19 8.27 -1.89
N PRO A 157 -8.16 8.05 -3.22
CA PRO A 157 -9.38 8.06 -4.04
C PRO A 157 -10.17 6.75 -4.04
N GLU A 158 -9.55 5.60 -3.76
CA GLU A 158 -10.14 4.28 -4.07
C GLU A 158 -9.99 3.27 -2.93
N VAL A 159 -10.86 2.25 -2.94
CA VAL A 159 -10.77 1.06 -2.09
C VAL A 159 -10.83 -0.19 -2.97
N ASN A 160 -9.84 -1.06 -2.86
CA ASN A 160 -9.79 -2.34 -3.56
C ASN A 160 -10.11 -3.47 -2.59
N VAL A 161 -11.20 -4.18 -2.83
CA VAL A 161 -11.67 -5.33 -2.04
C VAL A 161 -11.44 -6.60 -2.84
N SER A 162 -10.76 -7.57 -2.25
CA SER A 162 -10.43 -8.85 -2.87
C SER A 162 -11.08 -9.99 -2.09
N VAL A 163 -11.98 -10.71 -2.75
CA VAL A 163 -12.82 -11.75 -2.14
C VAL A 163 -12.49 -13.10 -2.76
N PRO A 164 -11.77 -14.00 -2.07
CA PRO A 164 -11.53 -15.34 -2.56
C PRO A 164 -12.84 -16.13 -2.60
N VAL A 165 -13.12 -16.80 -3.72
CA VAL A 165 -14.29 -17.67 -3.87
C VAL A 165 -13.89 -19.14 -3.95
N PRO A 166 -14.77 -20.06 -3.53
CA PRO A 166 -14.52 -21.49 -3.66
C PRO A 166 -14.23 -21.93 -5.11
N PRO A 167 -13.41 -22.97 -5.31
CA PRO A 167 -13.07 -23.47 -6.64
C PRO A 167 -14.29 -23.99 -7.39
N GLY A 168 -14.31 -23.80 -8.71
CA GLY A 168 -15.40 -24.25 -9.59
C GLY A 168 -16.46 -23.19 -9.88
N ILE A 169 -16.41 -22.04 -9.21
CA ILE A 169 -17.27 -20.89 -9.49
C ILE A 169 -16.76 -20.13 -10.72
N ARG A 170 -17.71 -19.74 -11.59
CA ARG A 170 -17.43 -18.90 -12.76
C ARG A 170 -17.99 -17.49 -12.53
N ALA A 171 -17.42 -16.49 -13.19
CA ALA A 171 -17.88 -15.10 -13.14
C ALA A 171 -19.41 -14.95 -13.33
N LYS A 172 -20.02 -15.74 -14.24
CA LYS A 172 -21.47 -15.69 -14.53
C LYS A 172 -22.36 -16.10 -13.34
N MET A 173 -21.81 -16.88 -12.42
CA MET A 173 -22.49 -17.32 -11.20
C MET A 173 -22.32 -16.32 -10.05
N MET A 174 -21.53 -15.27 -10.23
CA MET A 174 -21.39 -14.22 -9.23
C MET A 174 -22.61 -13.31 -9.23
N ASP A 175 -22.95 -12.85 -8.03
CA ASP A 175 -23.94 -11.80 -7.74
C ASP A 175 -23.19 -10.70 -6.99
N VAL A 176 -22.70 -9.71 -7.74
CA VAL A 176 -21.99 -8.54 -7.21
C VAL A 176 -22.90 -7.32 -7.42
N VAL A 177 -23.35 -6.72 -6.33
CA VAL A 177 -24.18 -5.52 -6.33
C VAL A 177 -23.45 -4.43 -5.57
N ILE A 178 -23.05 -3.40 -6.31
CA ILE A 178 -22.40 -2.21 -5.76
C ILE A 178 -23.42 -1.08 -5.80
N SER A 179 -23.76 -0.56 -4.62
CA SER A 179 -24.63 0.60 -4.45
C SER A 179 -23.86 1.71 -3.77
N LYS A 180 -24.39 2.93 -3.80
CA LYS A 180 -23.74 4.11 -3.23
C LYS A 180 -23.27 3.91 -1.79
N THR A 181 -24.05 3.20 -0.98
CA THR A 181 -23.75 2.96 0.44
C THR A 181 -23.82 1.49 0.83
N LYS A 182 -23.92 0.56 -0.13
CA LYS A 182 -24.05 -0.87 0.17
C LYS A 182 -23.22 -1.70 -0.78
N LEU A 183 -22.65 -2.77 -0.26
CA LEU A 183 -21.89 -3.74 -1.03
C LEU A 183 -22.44 -5.13 -0.73
N LYS A 184 -22.75 -5.86 -1.80
CA LYS A 184 -23.11 -7.27 -1.74
C LYS A 184 -22.25 -8.03 -2.73
N VAL A 185 -21.57 -9.07 -2.24
CA VAL A 185 -20.71 -9.95 -3.01
C VAL A 185 -21.06 -11.38 -2.62
N GLY A 186 -21.53 -12.17 -3.58
CA GLY A 186 -21.90 -13.54 -3.32
C GLY A 186 -21.99 -14.38 -4.58
N VAL A 187 -22.23 -15.68 -4.39
CA VAL A 187 -22.51 -16.62 -5.48
C VAL A 187 -24.03 -16.80 -5.57
N LYS A 188 -24.59 -16.76 -6.78
CA LYS A 188 -26.02 -17.02 -7.01
C LYS A 188 -26.39 -18.39 -6.42
N GLY A 189 -27.34 -18.38 -5.49
CA GLY A 189 -27.82 -19.58 -4.81
C GLY A 189 -27.04 -20.01 -3.56
N GLN A 190 -26.02 -19.25 -3.14
CA GLN A 190 -25.33 -19.42 -1.85
C GLN A 190 -25.50 -18.18 -0.98
N PRO A 191 -25.26 -18.28 0.35
CA PRO A 191 -25.16 -17.10 1.20
C PRO A 191 -24.09 -16.12 0.66
N PRO A 192 -24.34 -14.80 0.73
CA PRO A 192 -23.36 -13.81 0.31
C PRO A 192 -22.12 -13.88 1.21
N ILE A 193 -20.95 -13.69 0.60
CA ILE A 193 -19.66 -13.69 1.29
C ILE A 193 -19.49 -12.36 2.02
N ILE A 194 -19.89 -11.26 1.36
CA ILE A 194 -19.93 -9.93 1.93
C ILE A 194 -21.32 -9.36 1.68
N GLU A 195 -21.98 -8.92 2.73
CA GLU A 195 -23.22 -8.15 2.63
C GLU A 195 -23.27 -7.14 3.76
N GLY A 196 -23.26 -5.86 3.41
CA GLY A 196 -23.32 -4.81 4.41
C GLY A 196 -23.38 -3.40 3.85
N GLU A 197 -23.51 -2.45 4.78
CA GLU A 197 -23.44 -1.03 4.47
C GLU A 197 -21.98 -0.59 4.40
N LEU A 198 -21.61 0.11 3.33
CA LEU A 198 -20.28 0.71 3.18
C LEU A 198 -20.09 1.80 4.23
N SER A 199 -18.86 1.94 4.72
CA SER A 199 -18.49 2.98 5.69
C SER A 199 -18.78 4.39 5.18
N GLU A 200 -18.51 4.63 3.90
CA GLU A 200 -18.64 5.92 3.22
C GLU A 200 -19.29 5.73 1.85
N PRO A 201 -19.89 6.79 1.26
CA PRO A 201 -20.49 6.70 -0.04
C PRO A 201 -19.45 6.59 -1.17
N VAL A 202 -19.78 5.78 -2.17
CA VAL A 202 -18.96 5.55 -3.37
C VAL A 202 -19.64 6.06 -4.64
N LYS A 203 -18.85 6.40 -5.65
CA LYS A 203 -19.34 6.72 -7.00
C LYS A 203 -19.58 5.42 -7.75
N THR A 204 -20.82 4.94 -7.71
CA THR A 204 -21.19 3.64 -8.30
C THR A 204 -20.87 3.50 -9.79
N GLU A 205 -20.87 4.62 -10.53
CA GLU A 205 -20.55 4.66 -11.96
C GLU A 205 -19.05 4.43 -12.27
N ASP A 206 -18.18 4.78 -11.33
CA ASP A 206 -16.74 4.59 -11.43
C ASP A 206 -16.27 3.30 -10.73
N CYS A 207 -17.18 2.58 -10.07
CA CYS A 207 -16.85 1.31 -9.41
C CYS A 207 -16.77 0.18 -10.43
N LEU A 208 -15.73 -0.65 -10.31
CA LEU A 208 -15.47 -1.76 -11.21
C LEU A 208 -15.33 -3.05 -10.40
N TRP A 209 -15.71 -4.17 -11.00
CA TRP A 209 -15.40 -5.49 -10.45
C TRP A 209 -14.85 -6.40 -11.52
N ASN A 210 -13.90 -7.24 -11.14
CA ASN A 210 -13.28 -8.26 -11.96
C ASN A 210 -13.36 -9.62 -11.26
N PHE A 211 -13.30 -10.68 -12.04
CA PHE A 211 -13.20 -12.04 -11.52
C PHE A 211 -12.07 -12.77 -12.20
N GLU A 212 -11.00 -13.05 -11.46
CA GLU A 212 -9.82 -13.71 -11.99
C GLU A 212 -9.33 -14.79 -11.04
N GLY A 213 -9.01 -15.97 -11.56
CA GLY A 213 -8.32 -17.01 -10.79
C GLY A 213 -9.07 -17.60 -9.59
N GLY A 214 -10.36 -17.29 -9.41
CA GLY A 214 -11.12 -17.65 -8.20
C GLY A 214 -11.13 -16.55 -7.13
N VAL A 215 -10.84 -15.31 -7.51
CA VAL A 215 -10.88 -14.13 -6.66
C VAL A 215 -11.75 -13.06 -7.35
N VAL A 216 -12.63 -12.42 -6.58
CA VAL A 216 -13.42 -11.27 -7.03
C VAL A 216 -12.71 -10.01 -6.53
N ASP A 217 -12.21 -9.20 -7.45
CA ASP A 217 -11.58 -7.92 -7.14
C ASP A 217 -12.56 -6.79 -7.45
N ILE A 218 -12.83 -5.95 -6.46
CA ILE A 218 -13.80 -4.86 -6.53
C ILE A 218 -13.05 -3.57 -6.25
N THR A 219 -13.08 -2.64 -7.20
CA THR A 219 -12.53 -1.30 -7.06
C THR A 219 -13.68 -0.34 -6.81
N LEU A 220 -13.69 0.25 -5.62
CA LEU A 220 -14.69 1.21 -5.18
C LEU A 220 -14.11 2.61 -5.22
N GLN A 221 -14.71 3.49 -6.01
CA GLN A 221 -14.33 4.90 -6.08
C GLN A 221 -14.98 5.68 -4.93
N LYS A 222 -14.18 6.24 -4.01
CA LYS A 222 -14.70 7.07 -2.92
C LYS A 222 -15.34 8.33 -3.48
N GLN A 223 -16.46 8.76 -2.90
CA GLN A 223 -17.10 10.01 -3.32
C GLN A 223 -16.29 11.24 -2.87
N ASP A 224 -15.79 11.23 -1.62
CA ASP A 224 -15.12 12.39 -1.00
C ASP A 224 -13.57 12.31 -1.03
N GLY A 225 -12.97 11.15 -1.35
CA GLY A 225 -11.55 10.98 -1.73
C GLY A 225 -10.45 11.52 -0.79
N MET A 226 -10.79 12.10 0.35
CA MET A 226 -9.85 12.84 1.23
C MET A 226 -9.56 12.13 2.55
N HIS A 227 -10.20 10.98 2.82
CA HIS A 227 -10.10 10.29 4.10
C HIS A 227 -9.80 8.80 3.94
N TRP A 228 -9.04 8.26 4.90
CA TRP A 228 -8.78 6.83 5.04
C TRP A 228 -9.96 6.14 5.71
N TRP A 229 -10.43 5.06 5.10
CA TRP A 229 -11.50 4.25 5.68
C TRP A 229 -10.93 3.41 6.81
N SER A 230 -11.67 3.28 7.89
CA SER A 230 -11.34 2.37 8.99
C SER A 230 -11.82 0.94 8.74
N SER A 231 -12.87 0.75 7.94
CA SER A 231 -13.34 -0.56 7.49
C SER A 231 -14.08 -0.41 6.15
N VAL A 232 -14.25 -1.51 5.41
CA VAL A 232 -15.08 -1.51 4.18
C VAL A 232 -16.55 -1.49 4.54
N ILE A 233 -16.95 -2.40 5.44
CA ILE A 233 -18.32 -2.57 5.90
C ILE A 233 -18.47 -2.00 7.31
N LYS A 234 -19.57 -1.29 7.55
CA LYS A 234 -19.94 -0.81 8.88
C LYS A 234 -20.23 -2.00 9.78
N GLY A 235 -19.49 -2.09 10.89
CA GLY A 235 -19.63 -3.17 11.88
C GLY A 235 -18.45 -4.14 11.88
N ASP A 236 -17.64 -4.17 10.81
CA ASP A 236 -16.39 -4.91 10.81
C ASP A 236 -15.36 -4.23 11.72
N PRO A 237 -14.45 -5.00 12.34
CA PRO A 237 -13.46 -4.42 13.23
C PRO A 237 -12.58 -3.39 12.47
N PRO A 238 -12.48 -2.16 12.98
CA PRO A 238 -11.80 -1.07 12.29
C PRO A 238 -10.29 -1.22 12.36
N ILE A 239 -9.60 -0.76 11.32
CA ILE A 239 -8.15 -0.54 11.32
C ILE A 239 -7.79 0.76 12.03
N ASP A 240 -6.57 0.80 12.57
CA ASP A 240 -5.98 2.02 13.08
C ASP A 240 -5.50 2.90 11.92
N VAL A 241 -6.33 3.89 11.56
CA VAL A 241 -6.05 4.84 10.47
C VAL A 241 -4.85 5.75 10.77
N HIS A 242 -4.42 5.88 12.03
CA HIS A 242 -3.22 6.67 12.38
C HIS A 242 -1.92 5.96 12.01
N LYS A 243 -1.95 4.63 11.87
CA LYS A 243 -0.80 3.81 11.45
C LYS A 243 -0.74 3.60 9.94
N VAL A 244 -1.66 4.19 9.18
CA VAL A 244 -1.68 4.10 7.71
C VAL A 244 -0.61 5.03 7.14
N GLU A 245 0.42 4.44 6.52
CA GLU A 245 1.48 5.21 5.87
C GLU A 245 0.95 5.94 4.62
N PRO A 246 1.11 7.26 4.48
CA PRO A 246 0.65 7.99 3.30
C PRO A 246 1.29 7.48 2.00
N GLU A 247 0.53 7.48 0.91
CA GLU A 247 0.99 7.07 -0.43
C GLU A 247 2.18 7.92 -0.93
N ASN A 248 2.18 9.21 -0.57
CA ASN A 248 3.22 10.18 -0.96
C ASN A 248 4.51 10.09 -0.13
N SER A 249 4.74 9.01 0.60
CA SER A 249 5.97 8.83 1.39
C SER A 249 7.25 8.75 0.50
N LYS A 250 7.11 8.70 -0.82
CA LYS A 250 8.21 8.85 -1.77
C LYS A 250 8.16 10.23 -2.44
N LEU A 251 8.79 11.23 -1.80
CA LEU A 251 9.03 12.56 -2.40
C LEU A 251 9.70 12.50 -3.80
N GLY A 252 10.27 11.36 -4.19
CA GLY A 252 10.89 11.16 -5.50
C GLY A 252 9.93 11.09 -6.69
N ASP A 253 8.66 10.75 -6.45
CA ASP A 253 7.66 10.55 -7.52
C ASP A 253 6.81 11.81 -7.80
N LEU A 254 6.96 12.85 -6.97
CA LEU A 254 6.29 14.14 -7.16
C LEU A 254 7.03 15.01 -8.17
N ASP A 255 6.28 15.80 -8.94
CA ASP A 255 6.85 16.81 -9.82
C ASP A 255 7.69 17.83 -9.01
N PRO A 256 8.71 18.48 -9.61
CA PRO A 256 9.66 19.32 -8.87
C PRO A 256 9.01 20.50 -8.12
N GLU A 257 7.87 21.01 -8.57
CA GLU A 257 7.18 22.16 -7.99
C GLU A 257 6.32 21.74 -6.78
N THR A 258 5.55 20.65 -6.92
CA THR A 258 4.80 20.04 -5.82
C THR A 258 5.74 19.50 -4.75
N ARG A 259 6.86 18.91 -5.13
CA ARG A 259 7.88 18.42 -4.19
C ARG A 259 8.43 19.53 -3.31
N GLN A 260 8.80 20.68 -3.89
CA GLN A 260 9.29 21.83 -3.11
C GLN A 260 8.23 22.32 -2.11
N THR A 261 6.96 22.33 -2.52
CA THR A 261 5.86 22.76 -1.66
C THR A 261 5.62 21.78 -0.51
N VAL A 262 5.59 20.48 -0.80
CA VAL A 262 5.43 19.42 0.22
C VAL A 262 6.63 19.36 1.16
N GLU A 263 7.85 19.49 0.64
CA GLU A 263 9.08 19.53 1.43
C GLU A 263 9.13 20.77 2.34
N LYS A 264 8.71 21.93 1.83
CA LYS A 264 8.54 23.15 2.64
C LYS A 264 7.50 22.95 3.74
N MET A 265 6.35 22.36 3.43
CA MET A 265 5.31 22.08 4.44
C MET A 265 5.80 21.10 5.51
N MET A 266 6.52 20.03 5.12
CA MET A 266 7.11 19.08 6.07
C MET A 266 8.19 19.74 6.94
N PHE A 267 9.03 20.61 6.35
CA PHE A 267 10.02 21.39 7.09
C PHE A 267 9.34 22.34 8.08
N ASP A 268 8.33 23.10 7.66
CA ASP A 268 7.61 24.05 8.50
C ASP A 268 6.85 23.35 9.63
N GLN A 269 6.23 22.19 9.35
CA GLN A 269 5.57 21.38 10.38
C GLN A 269 6.59 20.85 11.41
N ARG A 270 7.78 20.43 10.95
CA ARG A 270 8.89 20.00 11.81
C ARG A 270 9.46 21.16 12.64
N GLN A 271 9.68 22.33 12.05
CA GLN A 271 10.17 23.53 12.74
C GLN A 271 9.15 24.00 13.79
N LYS A 272 7.86 24.03 13.44
CA LYS A 272 6.77 24.39 14.36
C LYS A 272 6.66 23.42 15.54
N ALA A 273 6.82 22.12 15.32
CA ALA A 273 6.84 21.13 16.39
C ALA A 273 8.03 21.31 17.34
N MET A 274 9.17 21.75 16.83
CA MET A 274 10.36 22.06 17.64
C MET A 274 10.38 23.49 18.18
N GLY A 275 9.36 24.32 17.89
CA GLY A 275 9.32 25.72 18.28
C GLY A 275 10.35 26.62 17.59
N LEU A 276 10.94 26.16 16.49
CA LEU A 276 11.89 26.91 15.67
C LEU A 276 11.14 27.72 14.58
N PRO A 277 11.76 28.80 14.07
CA PRO A 277 11.15 29.65 13.04
C PRO A 277 10.86 28.86 11.75
N THR A 278 9.67 29.07 11.19
CA THR A 278 9.25 28.50 9.90
C THR A 278 10.09 29.07 8.76
N SER A 279 10.06 28.44 7.58
CA SER A 279 10.83 28.84 6.40
C SER A 279 10.54 30.30 5.98
N GLU A 280 9.29 30.78 6.12
CA GLU A 280 8.94 32.19 5.89
C GLU A 280 9.53 33.12 6.95
N GLU A 281 9.57 32.69 8.20
CA GLU A 281 10.10 33.48 9.31
C GLU A 281 11.63 33.57 9.26
N GLN A 282 12.29 32.49 8.84
CA GLN A 282 13.72 32.46 8.58
C GLN A 282 14.08 33.36 7.39
N GLN A 283 13.31 33.34 6.30
CA GLN A 283 13.49 34.28 5.19
C GLN A 283 13.31 35.75 5.62
N LYS A 284 12.31 36.04 6.45
CA LYS A 284 12.10 37.38 7.00
C LYS A 284 13.26 37.82 7.89
N GLN A 285 13.76 36.93 8.74
CA GLN A 285 14.91 37.20 9.60
C GLN A 285 16.20 37.42 8.79
N ASP A 286 16.44 36.63 7.75
CA ASP A 286 17.60 36.80 6.87
C ASP A 286 17.52 38.07 6.03
N ALA A 287 16.34 38.41 5.52
CA ALA A 287 16.10 39.67 4.81
C ALA A 287 16.31 40.88 5.72
N LEU A 288 15.79 40.82 6.94
CA LEU A 288 15.99 41.87 7.94
C LEU A 288 17.47 41.97 8.35
N LYS A 289 18.15 40.85 8.59
CA LYS A 289 19.58 40.82 8.92
C LYS A 289 20.44 41.39 7.81
N LYS A 290 20.13 41.07 6.56
CA LYS A 290 20.82 41.63 5.38
C LYS A 290 20.55 43.14 5.24
N PHE A 291 19.34 43.59 5.55
CA PHE A 291 18.98 45.00 5.59
C PHE A 291 19.73 45.76 6.69
N MET A 292 19.82 45.19 7.90
CA MET A 292 20.59 45.75 9.02
C MET A 292 22.09 45.83 8.71
N GLN A 293 22.65 44.82 8.03
CA GLN A 293 24.05 44.81 7.60
C GLN A 293 24.34 45.82 6.48
N ALA A 294 23.39 46.04 5.57
CA ALA A 294 23.51 47.02 4.49
C ALA A 294 23.29 48.47 4.96
N HIS A 295 22.61 48.66 6.10
CA HIS A 295 22.36 49.96 6.71
C HIS A 295 22.82 50.02 8.17
N PRO A 296 24.14 49.96 8.44
CA PRO A 296 24.70 49.90 9.80
C PRO A 296 24.51 51.18 10.64
N HIS A 297 23.95 52.25 10.06
CA HIS A 297 23.61 53.51 10.75
C HIS A 297 22.10 53.64 11.06
N MET A 298 21.26 52.66 10.71
CA MET A 298 19.86 52.63 11.15
C MET A 298 19.75 51.85 12.46
N ASP A 299 19.35 52.52 13.54
CA ASP A 299 19.09 51.93 14.85
C ASP A 299 17.67 51.31 14.88
N PHE A 300 17.60 49.99 14.89
CA PHE A 300 16.34 49.23 14.98
C PHE A 300 15.89 48.99 16.43
N SER A 301 16.55 49.58 17.44
CA SER A 301 16.18 49.42 18.85
C SER A 301 14.80 49.99 19.19
N GLN A 302 14.20 50.82 18.32
CA GLN A 302 12.82 51.33 18.48
C GLN A 302 11.80 50.74 17.52
N ALA A 303 12.18 49.78 16.66
CA ALA A 303 11.25 49.13 15.75
C ALA A 303 10.42 48.09 16.52
N LYS A 304 9.13 48.34 16.69
CA LYS A 304 8.19 47.39 17.29
C LYS A 304 7.85 46.30 16.27
N ILE A 305 8.65 45.24 16.27
CA ILE A 305 8.39 44.02 15.52
C ILE A 305 7.43 43.19 16.37
N MET A 306 6.13 43.28 16.05
CA MET A 306 5.06 42.42 16.56
C MET A 306 4.48 41.63 15.40
#